data_AF-A0A1Z4V2Z6-F1
#
_entry.id   AF-A0A1Z4V2Z6-F1
#
_cell.length_a   1.000
_cell.length_b   1.000
_cell.length_c   1.000
_cell.angle_alpha   90.00
_cell.angle_beta   90.00
_cell.angle_gamma   90.00
#
_symmetry.space_group_name_H-M   'P 1'
#
loop_
_entity.id
_entity.type
_entity.pdbx_description
1 polymer ?
#
loop_
_entity_poly.entity_id
_entity_poly.type
_entity_poly.pdbx_seq_one_letter_code
_entity_poly.pdbx_strand_id
1 'polypeptide(L)'
;MSEPTPINDNHAEMLDRYKQHTQHCSSCRTAVKNLERLQIGLLAYFVIIISGVAVLPDHWRLQLGLPLVITALLGLGAYSWLKFSLIPKFYFVDYIHAEK
;
A
#
# COMPACT_ATOMS: atom_id res chain seq x y z
N MET A 1 35.66 -31.20 -10.06
CA MET A 1 34.56 -31.55 -9.15
C MET A 1 33.96 -30.23 -8.69
N SER A 2 32.84 -29.81 -9.27
CA SER A 2 32.13 -28.59 -8.81
C SER A 2 31.25 -29.02 -7.64
N GLU A 3 31.56 -28.57 -6.42
CA GLU A 3 30.68 -28.78 -5.26
C GLU A 3 29.30 -28.15 -5.55
N PRO A 4 28.19 -28.86 -5.28
CA PRO A 4 26.87 -28.28 -5.39
C PRO A 4 26.73 -27.24 -4.29
N THR A 5 26.57 -25.97 -4.67
CA THR A 5 26.20 -24.90 -3.74
C THR A 5 24.96 -25.34 -2.96
N PRO A 6 24.98 -25.35 -1.61
CA PRO A 6 23.81 -25.67 -0.83
C PRO A 6 22.74 -24.64 -1.18
N ILE A 7 21.68 -25.10 -1.85
CA ILE A 7 20.48 -24.29 -2.03
C ILE A 7 19.95 -24.05 -0.62
N ASN A 8 19.93 -22.78 -0.20
CA ASN A 8 19.42 -22.41 1.10
C ASN A 8 17.90 -22.55 1.06
N ASP A 9 17.40 -23.71 1.48
CA ASP A 9 15.97 -24.04 1.56
C ASP A 9 15.26 -23.31 2.72
N ASN A 10 16.01 -22.53 3.51
CA ASN A 10 15.49 -21.87 4.69
C ASN A 10 14.86 -20.52 4.31
N HIS A 11 13.57 -20.56 3.96
CA HIS A 11 12.78 -19.40 3.56
C HIS A 11 12.90 -18.22 4.56
N ALA A 12 13.02 -18.52 5.86
CA ALA A 12 13.23 -17.54 6.92
C ALA A 12 14.53 -16.73 6.77
N GLU A 13 15.62 -17.35 6.32
CA GLU A 13 16.91 -16.68 6.14
C GLU A 13 16.92 -15.80 4.88
N MET A 14 16.21 -16.23 3.83
CA MET A 14 15.94 -15.42 2.65
C MET A 14 15.09 -14.19 3.01
N LEU A 15 14.03 -14.37 3.81
CA LEU A 15 13.14 -13.31 4.31
C LEU A 15 13.90 -12.26 5.14
N ASP A 16 14.81 -12.71 6.00
CA ASP A 16 15.62 -11.83 6.86
C ASP A 16 16.51 -10.90 6.04
N ARG A 17 17.10 -11.42 4.96
CA ARG A 17 17.96 -10.64 4.05
C ARG A 17 17.20 -9.53 3.31
N TYR A 18 15.96 -9.76 2.88
CA TYR A 18 15.13 -8.73 2.23
C TYR A 18 14.69 -7.63 3.19
N LYS A 19 14.32 -7.97 4.43
CA LYS A 19 14.04 -6.99 5.49
C LYS A 19 15.27 -6.16 5.82
N GLN A 20 16.44 -6.79 5.94
CA GLN A 20 17.69 -6.07 6.18
C GLN A 20 17.99 -5.07 5.06
N HIS A 21 17.71 -5.42 3.80
CA HIS A 21 17.92 -4.53 2.66
C HIS A 21 17.00 -3.30 2.66
N THR A 22 15.70 -3.48 2.92
CA THR A 22 14.75 -2.35 3.01
C THR A 22 15.08 -1.41 4.17
N GLN A 23 15.63 -1.94 5.26
CA GLN A 23 16.03 -1.14 6.43
C GLN A 23 17.35 -0.39 6.23
N HIS A 24 18.35 -1.01 5.57
CA HIS A 24 19.67 -0.40 5.34
C HIS A 24 19.72 0.51 4.11
N CYS A 25 18.86 0.32 3.11
CA CYS A 25 18.81 1.17 1.94
C CYS A 25 17.98 2.43 2.19
N SER A 26 18.63 3.59 2.20
CA SER A 26 17.99 4.90 2.41
C SER A 26 16.94 5.21 1.33
N SER A 27 17.17 4.81 0.09
CA SER A 27 16.25 5.01 -1.03
C SER A 27 14.95 4.21 -0.84
N CYS A 28 15.07 2.90 -0.56
CA CYS A 28 13.91 2.02 -0.31
C CYS A 28 13.11 2.46 0.92
N ARG A 29 13.80 2.81 2.01
CA ARG A 29 13.13 3.33 3.22
C ARG A 29 12.37 4.62 2.96
N THR A 30 12.94 5.51 2.15
CA THR A 30 12.30 6.79 1.80
C THR A 30 11.08 6.56 0.89
N ALA A 31 11.18 5.64 -0.08
CA ALA A 31 10.07 5.26 -0.93
C ALA A 31 8.88 4.74 -0.09
N VAL A 32 9.11 3.78 0.81
CA VAL A 32 8.06 3.23 1.69
C VAL A 32 7.45 4.32 2.58
N LYS A 33 8.27 5.18 3.19
CA LYS A 33 7.77 6.32 3.99
C LYS A 33 6.89 7.27 3.19
N ASN A 34 7.24 7.55 1.94
CA ASN A 34 6.44 8.42 1.08
C ASN A 34 5.10 7.75 0.71
N LEU A 35 5.09 6.43 0.49
CA LEU A 35 3.86 5.66 0.26
C LEU A 35 2.94 5.66 1.48
N GLU A 36 3.48 5.49 2.68
CA GLU A 36 2.71 5.61 3.94
C GLU A 36 2.14 7.02 4.14
N ARG A 37 2.93 8.07 3.84
CA ARG A 37 2.44 9.46 3.88
C ARG A 37 1.32 9.70 2.86
N LEU A 38 1.47 9.18 1.65
CA LEU A 38 0.45 9.25 0.61
C LEU A 38 -0.83 8.54 1.08
N GLN A 39 -0.71 7.38 1.70
CA GLN A 39 -1.85 6.65 2.28
C GLN A 39 -2.60 7.45 3.33
N ILE A 40 -1.89 8.09 4.27
CA ILE A 40 -2.50 8.98 5.27
C ILE A 40 -3.19 10.16 4.57
N GLY A 41 -2.56 10.75 3.56
CA GLY A 41 -3.15 11.83 2.77
C GLY A 41 -4.45 11.42 2.05
N LEU A 42 -4.48 10.22 1.45
CA LEU A 42 -5.67 9.67 0.80
C LEU A 42 -6.81 9.41 1.79
N LEU A 43 -6.50 8.87 2.97
CA LEU A 43 -7.49 8.68 4.03
C LEU A 43 -8.03 10.01 4.56
N ALA A 44 -7.16 10.98 4.82
CA ALA A 44 -7.56 12.31 5.25
C ALA A 44 -8.45 12.98 4.19
N TYR A 45 -8.06 12.91 2.92
CA TYR A 45 -8.86 13.39 1.79
C TYR A 45 -10.25 12.75 1.79
N PHE A 46 -10.33 11.42 1.90
CA PHE A 46 -11.61 10.71 1.95
C PHE A 46 -12.52 11.24 3.08
N VAL A 47 -11.99 11.31 4.31
CA VAL A 47 -12.77 11.79 5.46
C VAL A 47 -13.24 13.22 5.26
N ILE A 48 -12.36 14.12 4.82
CA ILE A 48 -12.69 15.53 4.57
C ILE A 48 -13.80 15.66 3.54
N ILE A 49 -13.72 14.92 2.42
CA ILE A 49 -14.73 14.98 1.36
C ILE A 49 -16.08 14.45 1.85
N ILE A 50 -16.10 13.30 2.51
CA ILE A 50 -17.35 12.72 3.02
C ILE A 50 -18.00 13.65 4.07
N SER A 51 -17.21 14.17 5.01
CA SER A 51 -17.70 15.12 6.00
C SER A 51 -18.18 16.43 5.36
N GLY A 52 -17.46 16.96 4.37
CA GLY A 52 -17.86 18.16 3.65
C GLY A 52 -19.17 17.97 2.90
N VAL A 53 -19.32 16.86 2.17
CA VAL A 53 -20.55 16.54 1.43
C VAL A 53 -21.73 16.28 2.37
N ALA A 54 -21.50 15.78 3.58
CA ALA A 54 -22.55 15.57 4.58
C ALA A 54 -23.17 16.88 5.10
N VAL A 55 -22.41 17.99 5.09
CA VAL A 55 -22.88 19.31 5.52
C VAL A 55 -23.42 20.15 4.35
N LEU A 56 -23.19 19.71 3.10
CA LEU A 56 -23.68 20.41 1.91
C LEU A 56 -25.21 20.38 1.81
N PRO A 57 -25.85 21.49 1.39
CA PRO A 57 -27.30 21.52 1.15
C PRO A 57 -27.69 20.68 -0.07
N ASP A 58 -28.89 20.06 -0.01
CA ASP A 58 -29.30 18.98 -0.92
C ASP A 58 -29.26 19.34 -2.42
N HIS A 59 -29.48 20.60 -2.78
CA HIS A 59 -29.42 21.07 -4.16
C HIS A 59 -28.03 20.93 -4.80
N TRP A 60 -26.94 21.15 -4.06
CA TRP A 60 -25.58 20.94 -4.55
C TRP A 60 -25.08 19.52 -4.31
N ARG A 61 -25.75 18.76 -3.44
CA ARG A 61 -25.30 17.44 -3.02
C ARG A 61 -25.31 16.41 -4.15
N LEU A 62 -26.26 16.51 -5.08
CA LEU A 62 -26.30 15.65 -6.26
C LEU A 62 -25.32 16.10 -7.37
N GLN A 63 -25.20 17.40 -7.63
CA GLN A 63 -24.34 17.90 -8.72
C GLN A 63 -22.85 17.94 -8.35
N LEU A 64 -22.51 18.41 -7.15
CA LEU A 64 -21.13 18.49 -6.66
C LEU A 64 -20.79 17.37 -5.69
N GLY A 65 -21.71 17.01 -4.79
CA GLY A 65 -21.45 15.99 -3.78
C GLY A 65 -21.23 14.60 -4.39
N LEU A 66 -22.06 14.19 -5.34
CA LEU A 66 -21.95 12.88 -5.99
C LEU A 66 -20.58 12.66 -6.66
N PRO A 67 -20.09 13.54 -7.57
CA PRO A 67 -18.75 13.35 -8.14
C PRO A 67 -17.65 13.41 -7.07
N LEU A 68 -17.76 14.28 -6.05
CA LEU A 68 -16.82 14.32 -4.94
C LEU A 68 -16.72 12.97 -4.22
N VAL A 69 -17.85 12.38 -3.85
CA VAL A 69 -17.91 11.06 -3.19
C VAL A 69 -17.31 9.98 -4.09
N ILE A 70 -17.61 9.99 -5.39
CA ILE A 70 -17.01 9.05 -6.35
C ILE A 70 -15.47 9.20 -6.35
N THR A 71 -14.94 10.43 -6.43
CA THR A 71 -13.48 10.62 -6.39
C THR A 71 -12.88 10.19 -5.05
N ALA A 72 -13.59 10.38 -3.94
CA ALA A 72 -13.15 9.94 -2.62
C ALA A 72 -13.08 8.40 -2.54
N LEU A 73 -14.09 7.70 -3.07
CA LEU A 73 -14.11 6.23 -3.15
C LEU A 73 -13.01 5.69 -4.07
N LEU A 74 -12.75 6.34 -5.21
CA LEU A 74 -11.61 6.02 -6.06
C LEU A 74 -10.28 6.22 -5.32
N GLY A 75 -10.18 7.28 -4.51
CA GLY A 75 -9.06 7.52 -3.60
C GLY A 75 -8.87 6.37 -2.60
N LEU A 76 -9.95 5.85 -1.99
CA LEU A 76 -9.87 4.67 -1.13
C LEU A 76 -9.45 3.40 -1.90
N GLY A 77 -9.90 3.24 -3.13
CA GLY A 77 -9.44 2.17 -4.03
C GLY A 77 -7.94 2.26 -4.26
N ALA A 78 -7.43 3.45 -4.59
CA ALA A 78 -6.01 3.70 -4.74
C ALA A 78 -5.21 3.46 -3.44
N TYR A 79 -5.74 3.88 -2.28
CA TYR A 79 -5.16 3.59 -0.97
C TYR A 79 -5.03 2.08 -0.75
N SER A 80 -6.09 1.33 -1.06
CA SER A 80 -6.12 -0.12 -0.90
C SER A 80 -5.12 -0.79 -1.84
N TRP A 81 -5.06 -0.37 -3.10
CA TRP A 81 -4.07 -0.83 -4.06
C TRP A 81 -2.63 -0.56 -3.59
N LEU A 82 -2.34 0.65 -3.12
CA LEU A 82 -1.03 1.00 -2.55
C LEU A 82 -0.69 0.08 -1.37
N LYS A 83 -1.65 -0.19 -0.49
CA LYS A 83 -1.47 -1.01 0.71
C LYS A 83 -1.28 -2.50 0.42
N PHE A 84 -2.03 -3.06 -0.52
CA PHE A 84 -2.04 -4.51 -0.78
C PHE A 84 -1.17 -4.94 -1.96
N SER A 85 -0.84 -4.05 -2.89
CA SER A 85 0.01 -4.37 -4.05
C SER A 85 1.38 -3.71 -4.00
N LEU A 86 1.50 -2.47 -3.52
CA LEU A 86 2.76 -1.73 -3.62
C LEU A 86 3.65 -1.91 -2.40
N ILE A 87 3.13 -1.70 -1.19
CA ILE A 87 3.89 -1.89 0.06
C ILE A 87 4.41 -3.34 0.22
N PRO A 88 3.61 -4.38 -0.08
CA PRO A 88 4.05 -5.79 -0.09
C PRO A 88 5.15 -6.13 -1.09
N LYS A 89 5.48 -5.25 -2.04
CA LYS A 89 6.63 -5.46 -2.92
C LYS A 89 7.95 -5.00 -2.30
N PHE A 90 7.88 -4.12 -1.30
CA PHE A 90 9.07 -3.66 -0.57
C PHE A 90 9.46 -4.61 0.55
N TYR A 91 8.47 -5.21 1.21
CA TYR A 91 8.68 -6.27 2.20
C TYR A 91 8.39 -7.60 1.53
N PHE A 92 9.33 -8.54 1.51
CA PHE A 92 9.05 -9.88 0.95
C PHE A 92 7.81 -10.46 1.64
N VAL A 93 6.71 -10.55 0.89
CA VAL A 93 5.49 -11.25 1.32
C VAL A 93 5.62 -12.67 0.85
N ASP A 94 5.64 -13.58 1.83
CA ASP A 94 5.58 -15.02 1.62
C ASP A 94 4.31 -15.30 0.80
N TYR A 95 4.48 -15.52 -0.51
CA TYR A 95 3.40 -16.05 -1.32
C TYR A 95 3.13 -17.43 -0.76
N ILE A 96 2.00 -17.59 -0.06
CA ILE A 96 1.51 -18.90 0.37
C ILE A 96 1.50 -19.76 -0.88
N HIS A 97 2.45 -20.68 -0.97
CA HIS A 97 2.42 -21.73 -1.98
C HIS A 97 1.13 -22.47 -1.67
N ALA A 98 0.14 -22.34 -2.55
CA ALA A 98 -1.02 -23.20 -2.50
C ALA A 98 -0.48 -24.61 -2.71
N GLU A 99 -0.25 -25.33 -1.62
CA GLU A 99 0.03 -26.75 -1.67
C GLU A 99 -1.15 -27.43 -2.37
N LYS A 100 -0.92 -27.90 -3.59
CA LYS A 100 -1.56 -29.08 -4.18
C LYS A 100 -0.64 -29.69 -5.23
#